data_AF-A0AA36J7D4-F1
#
_entry.id   AF-A0AA36J7D4-F1
#
_cell.length_a   1.000
_cell.length_b   1.000
_cell.length_c   1.000
_cell.angle_alpha   90.00
_cell.angle_beta   90.00
_cell.angle_gamma   90.00
#
_symmetry.space_group_name_H-M   'P 1'
#
loop_
_entity.id
_entity.type
_entity.pdbx_description
1 polymer ?
#
loop_
_entity_poly.entity_id
_entity_poly.type
_entity_poly.pdbx_seq_one_letter_code
_entity_poly.pdbx_strand_id
1 'polypeptide(L)'
;MIYCFEAAGRVTSGVCSTCGSACSSCSHACNNACNSIQCTACCKSLTNVSSRPLGCFVILAFLLNVPAGILAVLSALDEEVQRCRAAPVLAWCYGALMLSITNAAFAFYMQHKLASAIESGTQRGARDIFRHAGTIVLYDFVFCFYIMLFAAGFVFCFLGVGWWQTCHIHSWEAVWAALLLLFFAFGTMGFTCCWGFAVGCWGGLEALGLSSSLARIFFGVREQPVVFAAPVQPAPYRMAAPGANTSQALRPGY
;
A
#
# COMPACT_ATOMS: atom_id res chain seq x y z
N MET A 1 -5.99 5.88 13.42
CA MET A 1 -5.02 6.11 12.33
C MET A 1 -5.62 6.83 11.13
N ILE A 2 -6.82 6.45 10.65
CA ILE A 2 -7.56 7.22 9.62
C ILE A 2 -7.68 8.71 10.02
N TYR A 3 -8.04 8.98 11.28
CA TYR A 3 -8.06 10.36 11.81
C TYR A 3 -6.68 11.05 11.81
N CYS A 4 -5.58 10.32 12.00
CA CYS A 4 -4.23 10.89 11.92
C CYS A 4 -3.85 11.29 10.49
N PHE A 5 -4.22 10.49 9.47
CA PHE A 5 -4.04 10.88 8.07
C PHE A 5 -4.97 12.03 7.68
N GLU A 6 -6.18 12.07 8.22
CA GLU A 6 -7.10 13.17 8.00
C GLU A 6 -6.58 14.48 8.62
N ALA A 7 -6.02 14.48 9.84
CA ALA A 7 -5.39 15.68 10.40
C ALA A 7 -4.05 16.01 9.78
N ALA A 8 -3.19 15.02 9.51
CA ALA A 8 -1.94 15.28 8.82
C ALA A 8 -2.24 15.90 7.45
N GLY A 9 -3.26 15.44 6.74
CA GLY A 9 -3.75 16.05 5.51
C GLY A 9 -4.35 17.45 5.68
N ARG A 10 -4.86 17.81 6.86
CA ARG A 10 -5.28 19.20 7.19
C ARG A 10 -4.10 20.11 7.58
N VAL A 11 -3.04 19.56 8.18
CA VAL A 11 -1.88 20.30 8.70
C VAL A 11 -0.76 20.45 7.66
N THR A 12 -0.57 19.46 6.80
CA THR A 12 0.39 19.50 5.68
C THR A 12 -0.31 20.00 4.43
N SER A 13 -0.06 21.25 4.08
CA SER A 13 -0.68 21.93 2.95
C SER A 13 -0.39 21.24 1.61
N GLY A 14 -1.43 21.10 0.79
CA GLY A 14 -1.33 20.79 -0.64
C GLY A 14 -1.40 19.30 -1.01
N VAL A 15 -0.35 18.53 -0.73
CA VAL A 15 -0.21 17.17 -1.30
C VAL A 15 -0.93 16.12 -0.46
N CYS A 16 -0.83 16.21 0.86
CA CYS A 16 -1.42 15.21 1.74
C CYS A 16 -2.94 15.44 1.95
N SER A 17 -3.43 16.67 1.74
CA SER A 17 -4.88 16.94 1.69
C SER A 17 -5.54 16.25 0.49
N THR A 18 -4.87 16.17 -0.66
CA THR A 18 -5.36 15.46 -1.86
C THR A 18 -5.46 13.96 -1.64
N CYS A 19 -4.49 13.35 -0.95
CA CYS A 19 -4.58 11.93 -0.60
C CYS A 19 -5.72 11.66 0.40
N GLY A 20 -5.87 12.53 1.40
CA GLY A 20 -6.97 12.43 2.38
C GLY A 20 -8.34 12.61 1.74
N SER A 21 -8.49 13.58 0.84
CA SER A 21 -9.73 13.80 0.10
C SER A 21 -10.01 12.69 -0.90
N ALA A 22 -9.02 12.14 -1.58
CA ALA A 22 -9.20 10.98 -2.46
C ALA A 22 -9.73 9.76 -1.69
N CYS A 23 -9.20 9.49 -0.48
CA CYS A 23 -9.70 8.43 0.39
C CYS A 23 -11.14 8.68 0.86
N SER A 24 -11.48 9.89 1.30
CA SER A 24 -12.84 10.21 1.73
C SER A 24 -13.83 10.21 0.57
N SER A 25 -13.45 10.75 -0.59
CA SER A 25 -14.23 10.68 -1.83
C SER A 25 -14.48 9.24 -2.28
N CYS A 26 -13.49 8.35 -2.16
CA CYS A 26 -13.68 6.94 -2.48
C CYS A 26 -14.67 6.27 -1.53
N SER A 27 -14.63 6.60 -0.23
CA SER A 27 -15.61 6.12 0.76
C SER A 27 -17.01 6.65 0.48
N HIS A 28 -17.15 7.93 0.12
CA HIS A 28 -18.44 8.53 -0.24
C HIS A 28 -19.00 7.97 -1.56
N ALA A 29 -18.15 7.75 -2.56
CA ALA A 29 -18.52 7.12 -3.82
C ALA A 29 -19.00 5.68 -3.61
N CYS A 30 -18.30 4.86 -2.81
CA CYS A 30 -18.77 3.51 -2.47
C CYS A 30 -20.10 3.55 -1.71
N ASN A 31 -20.27 4.45 -0.73
CA ASN A 31 -21.52 4.54 0.03
C ASN A 31 -22.71 4.95 -0.84
N ASN A 32 -22.52 5.89 -1.77
CA ASN A 32 -23.59 6.33 -2.67
C ASN A 32 -23.91 5.27 -3.74
N ALA A 33 -22.89 4.59 -4.29
CA ALA A 33 -23.09 3.53 -5.29
C ALA A 33 -23.66 2.22 -4.68
N CYS A 34 -23.32 1.90 -3.43
CA CYS A 34 -23.85 0.71 -2.75
C CYS A 34 -25.34 0.78 -2.44
N ASN A 35 -25.93 1.97 -2.40
CA ASN A 35 -27.36 2.11 -2.17
C ASN A 35 -28.19 1.79 -3.41
N SER A 36 -27.60 1.76 -4.62
CA SER A 36 -28.37 1.56 -5.87
C SER A 36 -28.20 0.20 -6.53
N ILE A 37 -27.16 -0.58 -6.20
CA ILE A 37 -26.87 -1.88 -6.83
C ILE A 37 -26.35 -2.87 -5.77
N GLN A 38 -26.68 -4.16 -5.89
CA GLN A 38 -26.19 -5.30 -5.08
C GLN A 38 -24.66 -5.52 -5.14
N CYS A 39 -23.85 -4.47 -5.06
CA CYS A 39 -22.39 -4.47 -5.11
C CYS A 39 -21.75 -4.63 -3.72
N THR A 40 -22.44 -5.34 -2.81
CA THR A 40 -22.00 -5.49 -1.41
C THR A 40 -20.66 -6.21 -1.29
N ALA A 41 -20.33 -7.13 -2.20
CA ALA A 41 -19.08 -7.89 -2.14
C ALA A 41 -17.84 -7.05 -2.54
N CYS A 42 -17.95 -6.25 -3.61
CA CYS A 42 -16.82 -5.48 -4.14
C CYS A 42 -16.51 -4.27 -3.25
N CYS A 43 -17.53 -3.49 -2.87
CA CYS A 43 -17.32 -2.35 -1.98
C CYS A 43 -16.89 -2.78 -0.58
N LYS A 44 -17.36 -3.90 -0.03
CA LYS A 44 -16.88 -4.39 1.28
C LYS A 44 -15.40 -4.76 1.26
N SER A 45 -14.93 -5.32 0.15
CA SER A 45 -13.49 -5.61 -0.02
C SER A 45 -12.68 -4.33 -0.15
N LEU A 46 -13.16 -3.36 -0.94
CA LEU A 46 -12.51 -2.05 -1.12
C LEU A 46 -12.49 -1.21 0.16
N THR A 47 -13.57 -1.20 0.95
CA THR A 47 -13.63 -0.47 2.22
C THR A 47 -12.74 -1.11 3.30
N ASN A 48 -12.59 -2.43 3.29
CA ASN A 48 -11.63 -3.13 4.13
C ASN A 48 -10.18 -2.80 3.75
N VAL A 49 -9.89 -2.62 2.45
CA VAL A 49 -8.56 -2.23 1.97
C VAL A 49 -8.28 -0.76 2.29
N SER A 50 -9.24 0.14 2.06
CA SER A 50 -9.08 1.59 2.22
C SER A 50 -8.99 2.04 3.68
N SER A 51 -9.57 1.28 4.61
CA SER A 51 -9.47 1.55 6.05
C SER A 51 -8.10 1.23 6.66
N ARG A 52 -7.21 0.56 5.92
CA ARG A 52 -5.84 0.25 6.34
C ARG A 52 -4.89 1.42 6.03
N PRO A 53 -3.80 1.60 6.81
CA PRO A 53 -2.90 2.76 6.70
C PRO A 53 -2.19 2.92 5.33
N LEU A 54 -2.14 1.86 4.53
CA LEU A 54 -1.59 1.86 3.16
C LEU A 54 -2.67 1.67 2.08
N GLY A 55 -3.96 1.74 2.44
CA GLY A 55 -5.06 1.48 1.51
C GLY A 55 -5.06 2.39 0.28
N CYS A 56 -4.76 3.68 0.48
CA CYS A 56 -4.62 4.64 -0.62
C CYS A 56 -3.54 4.24 -1.62
N PHE A 57 -2.39 3.79 -1.13
CA PHE A 57 -1.27 3.34 -1.95
C PHE A 57 -1.64 2.12 -2.80
N VAL A 58 -2.37 1.16 -2.21
CA VAL A 58 -2.85 -0.01 -2.96
C VAL A 58 -3.84 0.40 -4.04
N ILE A 59 -4.83 1.23 -3.72
CA ILE A 59 -5.79 1.72 -4.71
C ILE A 59 -5.07 2.45 -5.85
N LEU A 60 -4.12 3.34 -5.53
CA LEU A 60 -3.32 4.06 -6.52
C LEU A 60 -2.52 3.09 -7.41
N ALA A 61 -1.92 2.07 -6.80
CA ALA A 61 -1.17 1.04 -7.53
C ALA A 61 -2.05 0.31 -8.53
N PHE A 62 -3.25 -0.14 -8.14
CA PHE A 62 -4.18 -0.80 -9.05
C PHE A 62 -4.70 0.15 -10.13
N LEU A 63 -5.10 1.35 -9.74
CA LEU A 63 -5.70 2.34 -10.63
C LEU A 63 -4.75 2.75 -11.78
N LEU A 64 -3.45 2.86 -11.51
CA LEU A 64 -2.47 3.29 -12.50
C LEU A 64 -1.76 2.12 -13.19
N ASN A 65 -1.39 1.06 -12.46
CA ASN A 65 -0.60 -0.03 -13.03
C ASN A 65 -1.45 -1.04 -13.83
N VAL A 66 -2.72 -1.29 -13.47
CA VAL A 66 -3.55 -2.23 -14.26
C VAL A 66 -3.81 -1.69 -15.66
N PRO A 67 -4.30 -0.44 -15.86
CA PRO A 67 -4.46 0.11 -17.19
C PRO A 67 -3.13 0.23 -17.94
N ALA A 68 -2.05 0.62 -17.26
CA ALA A 68 -0.72 0.66 -17.87
C ALA A 68 -0.27 -0.71 -18.38
N GLY A 69 -0.49 -1.79 -17.62
CA GLY A 69 -0.20 -3.16 -18.04
C GLY A 69 -1.03 -3.60 -19.24
N ILE A 70 -2.33 -3.27 -19.28
CA ILE A 70 -3.20 -3.56 -20.43
C ILE A 70 -2.71 -2.82 -21.68
N LEU A 71 -2.43 -1.52 -21.56
CA LEU A 71 -1.91 -0.71 -22.67
C LEU A 71 -0.55 -1.22 -23.16
N ALA A 72 0.33 -1.68 -22.26
CA ALA A 72 1.60 -2.29 -22.63
C ALA A 72 1.40 -3.59 -23.42
N VAL A 73 0.44 -4.44 -23.04
CA VAL A 73 0.08 -5.65 -23.80
C VAL A 73 -0.49 -5.29 -25.16
N LEU A 74 -1.43 -4.35 -25.24
CA LEU A 74 -2.00 -3.90 -26.52
C LEU A 74 -0.92 -3.36 -27.45
N SER A 75 0.01 -2.57 -26.92
CA SER A 75 1.17 -2.07 -27.67
C SER A 75 2.11 -3.20 -28.12
N ALA A 76 2.33 -4.24 -27.32
CA ALA A 76 3.14 -5.39 -27.73
C ALA A 76 2.48 -6.24 -28.85
N LEU A 77 1.15 -6.19 -28.96
CA LEU A 77 0.38 -6.88 -30.00
C LEU A 77 0.31 -6.08 -31.31
N ASP A 78 0.73 -4.81 -31.31
CA ASP A 78 0.75 -3.95 -32.50
C ASP A 78 1.84 -4.41 -33.49
N GLU A 79 1.44 -4.59 -34.76
CA GLU A 79 2.35 -5.00 -35.84
C GLU A 79 3.46 -3.95 -36.08
N GLU A 80 3.18 -2.66 -35.91
CA GLU A 80 4.19 -1.60 -36.08
C GLU A 80 5.30 -1.71 -35.03
N VAL A 81 4.91 -2.01 -33.78
CA VAL A 81 5.85 -2.23 -32.67
C VAL A 81 6.69 -3.48 -32.91
N GLN A 82 6.08 -4.57 -33.38
CA GLN A 82 6.80 -5.82 -33.65
C GLN A 82 7.78 -5.70 -34.84
N ARG A 83 7.46 -4.87 -35.83
CA ARG A 83 8.31 -4.65 -37.01
C ARG A 83 9.47 -3.67 -36.74
N CYS A 84 9.35 -2.81 -35.74
CA CYS A 84 10.42 -1.85 -35.44
C CYS A 84 11.66 -2.54 -34.84
N ARG A 85 12.76 -2.57 -35.59
CA ARG A 85 14.08 -3.05 -35.13
C ARG A 85 15.04 -1.94 -34.72
N ALA A 86 14.73 -0.68 -35.03
CA ALA A 86 15.60 0.46 -34.76
C ALA A 86 15.75 0.74 -33.26
N ALA A 87 14.74 0.39 -32.47
CA ALA A 87 14.75 0.55 -31.02
C ALA A 87 14.07 -0.65 -30.33
N PRO A 88 14.43 -0.97 -29.07
CA PRO A 88 13.90 -2.13 -28.36
C PRO A 88 12.50 -1.88 -27.75
N VAL A 89 11.56 -1.34 -28.53
CA VAL A 89 10.21 -0.96 -28.06
C VAL A 89 9.44 -2.19 -27.57
N LEU A 90 9.54 -3.33 -28.26
CA LEU A 90 8.87 -4.56 -27.83
C LEU A 90 9.36 -5.05 -26.47
N ALA A 91 10.69 -5.01 -26.24
CA ALA A 91 11.26 -5.35 -24.93
C ALA A 91 10.81 -4.36 -23.85
N TRP A 92 10.63 -3.09 -24.23
CA TRP A 92 10.05 -2.08 -23.36
C TRP A 92 8.61 -2.38 -22.96
N CYS A 93 7.74 -2.78 -23.90
CA CYS A 93 6.36 -3.16 -23.59
C CYS A 93 6.29 -4.32 -22.58
N TYR A 94 7.11 -5.35 -22.75
CA TYR A 94 7.18 -6.45 -21.77
C TYR A 94 7.74 -6.00 -20.42
N GLY A 95 8.75 -5.12 -20.41
CA GLY A 95 9.29 -4.53 -19.19
C GLY A 95 8.23 -3.69 -18.45
N ALA A 96 7.44 -2.89 -19.16
CA ALA A 96 6.35 -2.11 -18.60
C ALA A 96 5.25 -2.99 -18.01
N LEU A 97 4.88 -4.09 -18.68
CA LEU A 97 3.95 -5.09 -18.14
C LEU A 97 4.47 -5.70 -16.83
N MET A 98 5.73 -6.13 -16.80
CA MET A 98 6.34 -6.72 -15.59
C MET A 98 6.44 -5.70 -14.45
N LEU A 99 6.78 -4.45 -14.77
CA LEU A 99 6.82 -3.36 -13.81
C LEU A 99 5.43 -3.09 -13.20
N SER A 100 4.39 -3.04 -14.04
CA SER A 100 3.00 -2.89 -13.59
C SER A 100 2.56 -4.00 -12.63
N ILE A 101 2.83 -5.25 -12.97
CA ILE A 101 2.51 -6.41 -12.11
C ILE A 101 3.28 -6.32 -10.79
N THR A 102 4.57 -5.99 -10.86
CA THR A 102 5.42 -5.91 -9.67
C THR A 102 4.99 -4.80 -8.72
N ASN A 103 4.65 -3.62 -9.24
CA ASN A 103 4.15 -2.50 -8.45
C ASN A 103 2.83 -2.85 -7.75
N ALA A 104 1.90 -3.51 -8.43
CA ALA A 104 0.63 -3.94 -7.85
C ALA A 104 0.84 -5.03 -6.76
N ALA A 105 1.70 -6.01 -7.04
CA ALA A 105 2.03 -7.07 -6.08
C ALA A 105 2.74 -6.51 -4.83
N PHE A 106 3.68 -5.58 -5.04
CA PHE A 106 4.41 -4.93 -3.95
C PHE A 106 3.50 -4.08 -3.06
N ALA A 107 2.50 -3.40 -3.64
CA ALA A 107 1.53 -2.65 -2.87
C ALA A 107 0.74 -3.55 -1.89
N PHE A 108 0.31 -4.73 -2.36
CA PHE A 108 -0.31 -5.73 -1.48
C PHE A 108 0.66 -6.30 -0.45
N TYR A 109 1.90 -6.60 -0.85
CA TYR A 109 2.94 -7.09 0.05
C TYR A 109 3.15 -6.14 1.23
N MET A 110 3.34 -4.85 0.96
CA MET A 110 3.55 -3.83 1.98
C MET A 110 2.33 -3.66 2.89
N GLN A 111 1.12 -3.67 2.32
CA GLN A 111 -0.11 -3.59 3.11
C GLN A 111 -0.26 -4.80 4.03
N HIS A 112 0.03 -6.01 3.54
CA HIS A 112 -0.07 -7.24 4.31
C HIS A 112 0.96 -7.27 5.46
N LYS A 113 2.22 -6.95 5.18
CA LYS A 113 3.28 -6.86 6.19
C LYS A 113 2.92 -5.88 7.30
N LEU A 114 2.46 -4.68 6.93
CA LEU A 114 2.10 -3.66 7.92
C LEU A 114 0.85 -4.05 8.72
N ALA A 115 -0.16 -4.65 8.07
CA ALA A 115 -1.36 -5.11 8.75
C ALA A 115 -1.05 -6.23 9.76
N SER A 116 -0.20 -7.19 9.39
CA SER A 116 0.22 -8.28 10.28
C SER A 116 0.98 -7.77 11.51
N ALA A 117 1.81 -6.72 11.34
CA ALA A 117 2.50 -6.08 12.45
C ALA A 117 1.52 -5.40 13.44
N ILE A 118 0.45 -4.79 12.94
CA ILE A 118 -0.58 -4.15 13.76
C ILE A 118 -1.43 -5.21 14.49
N GLU A 119 -1.86 -6.25 13.79
CA GLU A 119 -2.73 -7.31 14.33
C GLU A 119 -2.05 -8.14 15.42
N SER A 120 -0.71 -8.29 15.37
CA SER A 120 0.05 -8.99 16.43
C SER A 120 0.08 -8.24 17.77
N GLY A 121 -0.50 -7.04 17.87
CA GLY A 121 -0.62 -6.29 19.13
C GLY A 121 0.71 -5.76 19.67
N THR A 122 1.81 -6.01 18.96
CA THR A 122 3.16 -5.49 19.25
C THR A 122 3.28 -3.99 19.09
N GLN A 123 2.29 -3.33 18.48
CA GLN A 123 2.32 -1.90 18.17
C GLN A 123 1.12 -1.21 18.81
N ARG A 124 1.35 -0.38 19.84
CA ARG A 124 0.26 0.37 20.50
C ARG A 124 0.24 1.86 20.12
N GLY A 125 1.31 2.37 19.51
CA GLY A 125 1.44 3.78 19.14
C GLY A 125 1.92 4.01 17.70
N ALA A 126 1.86 5.28 17.25
CA ALA A 126 2.38 5.64 15.93
C ALA A 126 3.92 5.53 15.88
N ARG A 127 4.59 5.77 17.02
CA ARG A 127 6.02 5.56 17.18
C ARG A 127 6.43 4.11 16.92
N ASP A 128 5.66 3.14 17.43
CA ASP A 128 5.94 1.72 17.20
C ASP A 128 5.79 1.40 15.72
N ILE A 129 4.72 1.89 15.09
CA ILE A 129 4.46 1.72 13.66
C ILE A 129 5.61 2.27 12.83
N PHE A 130 6.07 3.48 13.13
CA PHE A 130 7.23 4.06 12.45
C PHE A 130 8.49 3.22 12.63
N ARG A 131 8.75 2.74 13.85
CA ARG A 131 9.93 1.93 14.15
C ARG A 131 9.91 0.60 13.40
N HIS A 132 8.75 -0.03 13.30
CA HIS A 132 8.60 -1.29 12.58
C HIS A 132 8.60 -1.09 11.07
N ALA A 133 7.96 -0.04 10.56
CA ALA A 133 8.09 0.36 9.16
C ALA A 133 9.55 0.63 8.79
N GLY A 134 10.30 1.33 9.66
CA GLY A 134 11.75 1.51 9.50
C GLY A 134 12.53 0.19 9.54
N THR A 135 12.10 -0.77 10.36
CA THR A 135 12.70 -2.12 10.39
C THR A 135 12.43 -2.87 9.08
N ILE A 136 11.22 -2.77 8.52
CA ILE A 136 10.91 -3.31 7.19
C ILE A 136 11.81 -2.63 6.14
N VAL A 137 11.89 -1.30 6.14
CA VAL A 137 12.69 -0.54 5.17
C VAL A 137 14.18 -0.92 5.20
N LEU A 138 14.75 -1.15 6.39
CA LEU A 138 16.18 -1.42 6.56
C LEU A 138 16.55 -2.90 6.39
N TYR A 139 15.67 -3.82 6.80
CA TYR A 139 16.02 -5.24 6.93
C TYR A 139 15.22 -6.15 6.00
N ASP A 140 14.20 -5.65 5.31
CA ASP A 140 13.42 -6.45 4.36
C ASP A 140 14.11 -6.48 2.99
N PHE A 141 14.66 -7.65 2.64
CA PHE A 141 15.32 -7.87 1.36
C PHE A 141 14.41 -7.55 0.16
N VAL A 142 13.11 -7.86 0.25
CA VAL A 142 12.15 -7.62 -0.84
C VAL A 142 11.96 -6.13 -1.05
N PHE A 143 11.89 -5.36 0.05
CA PHE A 143 11.78 -3.90 0.00
C PHE A 143 13.02 -3.27 -0.65
N CYS A 144 14.22 -3.68 -0.23
CA CYS A 144 15.48 -3.19 -0.79
C CYS A 144 15.59 -3.46 -2.30
N PHE A 145 15.25 -4.69 -2.73
CA PHE A 145 15.26 -5.04 -4.14
C PHE A 145 14.22 -4.24 -4.93
N TYR A 146 13.03 -4.05 -4.37
CA TYR A 146 11.98 -3.25 -4.99
C TYR A 146 12.38 -1.80 -5.21
N ILE A 147 13.08 -1.13 -4.27
CA ILE A 147 13.55 0.25 -4.48
C ILE A 147 14.47 0.34 -5.71
N MET A 148 15.39 -0.62 -5.87
CA MET A 148 16.29 -0.64 -7.01
C MET A 148 15.52 -0.87 -8.32
N LEU A 149 14.57 -1.81 -8.30
CA LEU A 149 13.71 -2.08 -9.45
C LEU A 149 12.83 -0.88 -9.81
N PHE A 150 12.29 -0.18 -8.81
CA PHE A 150 11.45 1.00 -9.00
C PHE A 150 12.26 2.16 -9.60
N ALA A 151 13.48 2.40 -9.13
CA ALA A 151 14.37 3.41 -9.70
C ALA A 151 14.78 3.07 -11.15
N ALA A 152 15.13 1.80 -11.41
CA ALA A 152 15.42 1.33 -12.76
C ALA A 152 14.19 1.45 -13.68
N GLY A 153 13.01 1.07 -13.20
CA GLY A 153 11.73 1.17 -13.90
C GLY A 153 11.37 2.63 -14.25
N PHE A 154 11.65 3.58 -13.35
CA PHE A 154 11.44 5.00 -13.60
C PHE A 154 12.30 5.49 -14.78
N VAL A 155 13.60 5.19 -14.77
CA VAL A 155 14.51 5.52 -15.90
C VAL A 155 14.07 4.81 -17.18
N PHE A 156 13.69 3.55 -17.08
CA PHE A 156 13.22 2.73 -18.19
C PHE A 156 11.97 3.31 -18.87
N CYS A 157 11.07 3.94 -18.11
CA CYS A 157 9.91 4.64 -18.67
C CYS A 157 10.31 5.84 -19.54
N PHE A 158 11.29 6.66 -19.12
CA PHE A 158 11.78 7.77 -19.94
C PHE A 158 12.48 7.29 -21.23
N LEU A 159 13.31 6.25 -21.13
CA LEU A 159 13.97 5.66 -22.29
C LEU A 159 12.94 5.09 -23.28
N GLY A 160 11.88 4.44 -22.78
CA GLY A 160 10.79 3.92 -23.60
C GLY A 160 10.09 4.99 -24.44
N VAL A 161 9.81 6.16 -23.84
CA VAL A 161 9.23 7.30 -24.58
C VAL A 161 10.16 7.76 -25.71
N GLY A 162 11.47 7.80 -25.46
CA GLY A 162 12.45 8.13 -26.51
C GLY A 162 12.54 7.08 -27.63
N TRP A 163 12.47 5.79 -27.27
CA TRP A 163 12.47 4.69 -28.24
C TRP A 163 11.22 4.69 -29.11
N TRP A 164 10.06 4.99 -28.53
CA TRP A 164 8.79 5.10 -29.28
C TRP A 164 8.87 6.15 -30.40
N GLN A 165 9.48 7.32 -30.12
CA GLN A 165 9.66 8.38 -31.11
C GLN A 165 10.55 7.97 -32.30
N THR A 166 11.48 7.04 -32.09
CA THR A 166 12.42 6.58 -33.13
C THR A 166 11.74 5.67 -34.17
N CYS A 167 10.66 4.99 -33.79
CA CYS A 167 9.99 4.01 -34.64
C CYS A 167 8.84 4.59 -35.50
N HIS A 168 8.49 5.87 -35.32
CA HIS A 168 7.35 6.52 -35.99
C HIS A 168 6.02 5.73 -35.91
N ILE A 169 5.81 5.04 -34.78
CA ILE A 169 4.59 4.27 -34.53
C ILE A 169 3.41 5.22 -34.37
N HIS A 170 2.29 4.95 -35.05
CA HIS A 170 1.10 5.80 -34.99
C HIS A 170 0.27 5.60 -33.72
N SER A 171 0.44 4.46 -33.06
CA SER A 171 -0.28 4.07 -31.84
C SER A 171 0.28 4.78 -30.59
N TRP A 172 -0.62 5.32 -29.76
CA TRP A 172 -0.30 6.13 -28.57
C TRP A 172 -0.31 5.31 -27.27
N GLU A 173 -0.64 4.03 -27.35
CA GLU A 173 -0.85 3.10 -26.25
C GLU A 173 0.42 2.97 -25.41
N ALA A 174 1.59 2.86 -26.05
CA ALA A 174 2.89 2.85 -25.38
C ALA A 174 3.13 4.12 -24.57
N VAL A 175 2.85 5.29 -25.16
CA VAL A 175 3.04 6.58 -24.50
C VAL A 175 2.13 6.70 -23.28
N TRP A 176 0.85 6.32 -23.40
CA TRP A 176 -0.08 6.33 -22.27
C TRP A 176 0.32 5.35 -21.16
N ALA A 177 0.82 4.15 -21.52
CA ALA A 177 1.35 3.21 -20.53
C ALA A 177 2.54 3.81 -19.76
N ALA A 178 3.48 4.45 -20.47
CA ALA A 178 4.63 5.12 -19.86
C ALA A 178 4.20 6.25 -18.93
N LEU A 179 3.26 7.10 -19.36
CA LEU A 179 2.74 8.21 -18.56
C LEU A 179 2.05 7.73 -17.28
N LEU A 180 1.22 6.69 -17.35
CA LEU A 180 0.57 6.11 -16.19
C LEU A 180 1.58 5.55 -15.18
N LEU A 181 2.62 4.87 -15.65
CA LEU A 181 3.71 4.37 -14.80
C LEU A 181 4.51 5.52 -14.16
N LEU A 182 4.78 6.60 -14.91
CA LEU A 182 5.45 7.79 -14.37
C LEU A 182 4.56 8.51 -13.34
N PHE A 183 3.26 8.66 -13.60
CA PHE A 183 2.33 9.20 -12.62
C PHE A 183 2.25 8.35 -11.36
N PHE A 184 2.28 7.02 -11.49
CA PHE A 184 2.38 6.13 -10.35
C PHE A 184 3.68 6.34 -9.57
N ALA A 185 4.79 6.52 -10.27
CA ALA A 185 6.08 6.75 -9.63
C ALA A 185 6.09 8.05 -8.82
N PHE A 186 5.66 9.17 -9.43
CA PHE A 186 5.53 10.45 -8.73
C PHE A 186 4.52 10.41 -7.59
N GLY A 187 3.36 9.77 -7.81
CA GLY A 187 2.33 9.59 -6.79
C GLY A 187 2.83 8.78 -5.59
N THR A 188 3.60 7.72 -5.84
CA THR A 188 4.22 6.90 -4.79
C THR A 188 5.26 7.69 -4.01
N MET A 189 6.16 8.43 -4.67
CA MET A 189 7.14 9.27 -3.99
C MET A 189 6.46 10.34 -3.12
N GLY A 190 5.45 11.03 -3.66
CA GLY A 190 4.68 12.02 -2.92
C GLY A 190 3.96 11.40 -1.71
N PHE A 191 3.30 10.25 -1.91
CA PHE A 191 2.65 9.51 -0.85
C PHE A 191 3.63 9.09 0.25
N THR A 192 4.77 8.49 -0.11
CA THR A 192 5.78 8.03 0.86
C THR A 192 6.38 9.20 1.66
N CYS A 193 6.66 10.33 1.01
CA CYS A 193 7.13 11.54 1.70
C CYS A 193 6.07 12.08 2.68
N CYS A 194 4.83 12.25 2.22
CA CYS A 194 3.70 12.68 3.05
C CYS A 194 3.48 11.75 4.25
N TRP A 195 3.42 10.45 3.98
CA TRP A 195 3.19 9.40 4.97
C TRP A 195 4.32 9.37 5.99
N GLY A 196 5.57 9.39 5.54
CA GLY A 196 6.74 9.40 6.41
C GLY A 196 6.79 10.63 7.32
N PHE A 197 6.51 11.81 6.79
CA PHE A 197 6.43 13.04 7.58
C PHE A 197 5.31 12.99 8.61
N ALA A 198 4.10 12.59 8.20
CA ALA A 198 2.94 12.49 9.09
C ALA A 198 3.21 11.54 10.26
N VAL A 199 3.71 10.34 9.97
CA VAL A 199 4.01 9.33 11.00
C VAL A 199 5.19 9.77 11.87
N GLY A 200 6.24 10.36 11.28
CA GLY A 200 7.42 10.85 12.00
C GLY A 200 7.09 11.98 12.98
N CYS A 201 6.36 13.01 12.52
CA CYS A 201 5.92 14.11 13.37
C CYS A 201 5.04 13.63 14.53
N TRP A 202 4.11 12.70 14.25
CA TRP A 202 3.26 12.14 15.30
C TRP A 202 4.05 11.31 16.31
N GLY A 203 5.02 10.51 15.84
CA GLY A 203 5.94 9.77 16.70
C GLY A 203 6.79 10.68 17.60
N GLY A 204 7.19 11.85 17.11
CA GLY A 204 7.88 12.88 17.90
C GLY A 204 6.98 13.49 18.98
N LEU A 205 5.75 13.86 18.63
CA LEU A 205 4.76 14.38 19.60
C LEU A 205 4.40 13.36 20.69
N GLU A 206 4.32 12.08 20.32
CA GLU A 206 4.12 10.97 21.25
C GLU A 206 5.30 10.82 22.21
N ALA A 207 6.54 10.98 21.72
CA ALA A 207 7.74 10.96 22.56
C ALA A 207 7.78 12.11 23.57
N LEU A 208 7.16 13.25 23.25
CA LEU A 208 7.04 14.42 24.14
C LEU A 208 5.83 14.32 25.10
N GLY A 209 5.00 13.28 25.00
CA GLY A 209 3.77 13.16 25.81
C GLY A 209 2.67 14.17 25.45
N LEU A 210 2.80 14.87 24.31
CA LEU A 210 1.84 15.90 23.86
C LEU A 210 0.73 15.34 22.94
N SER A 211 0.88 14.09 22.49
CA SER A 211 -0.03 13.48 21.51
C SER A 211 -1.48 13.43 21.99
N SER A 212 -1.73 13.13 23.27
CA SER A 212 -3.06 13.06 23.86
C SER A 212 -3.74 14.44 23.93
N SER A 213 -3.01 15.47 24.35
CA SER A 213 -3.52 16.84 24.43
C SER A 213 -3.85 17.42 23.05
N LEU A 214 -2.97 17.23 22.07
CA LEU A 214 -3.20 17.71 20.71
C LEU A 214 -4.33 16.94 20.02
N ALA A 215 -4.43 15.63 20.25
CA ALA A 215 -5.54 14.86 19.71
C ALA A 215 -6.90 15.35 20.24
N ARG A 216 -6.99 15.75 21.52
CA ARG A 216 -8.21 16.35 22.06
C ARG A 216 -8.55 17.69 21.39
N ILE A 217 -7.56 18.56 21.21
CA ILE A 217 -7.77 19.91 20.67
C ILE A 217 -8.17 19.85 19.20
N PHE A 218 -7.44 19.10 18.38
CA PHE A 218 -7.65 19.09 16.94
C PHE A 218 -8.84 18.24 16.49
N PHE A 219 -9.12 17.16 17.19
CA PHE A 219 -10.17 16.22 16.75
C PHE A 219 -11.43 16.27 17.60
N GLY A 220 -11.43 16.98 18.73
CA GLY A 220 -12.56 16.94 19.66
C GLY A 220 -12.91 15.52 20.11
N VAL A 221 -11.95 14.57 20.04
CA VAL A 221 -12.17 13.18 20.43
C VAL A 221 -12.42 13.18 21.93
N ARG A 222 -13.68 13.10 22.30
CA ARG A 222 -14.13 12.86 23.66
C ARG A 222 -13.60 11.47 24.01
N GLU A 223 -12.70 11.38 24.98
CA GLU A 223 -12.13 10.10 25.41
C GLU A 223 -13.29 9.12 25.64
N GLN A 224 -13.37 8.07 24.81
CA GLN A 224 -13.99 6.86 25.30
C GLN A 224 -13.08 6.40 26.43
N PRO A 225 -13.57 6.27 27.66
CA PRO A 225 -12.76 5.78 28.76
C PRO A 225 -12.14 4.48 28.26
N VAL A 226 -10.80 4.45 28.21
CA VAL A 226 -10.07 3.23 27.92
C VAL A 226 -10.45 2.31 29.07
N VAL A 227 -11.47 1.48 28.85
CA VAL A 227 -11.77 0.36 29.71
C VAL A 227 -10.56 -0.52 29.50
N PHE A 228 -9.55 -0.33 30.34
CA PHE A 228 -8.49 -1.30 30.51
C PHE A 228 -9.23 -2.58 30.79
N ALA A 229 -9.26 -3.48 29.79
CA ALA A 229 -9.74 -4.83 30.01
C ALA A 229 -9.00 -5.29 31.26
N ALA A 230 -9.75 -5.56 32.33
CA ALA A 230 -9.18 -5.98 33.59
C ALA A 230 -8.16 -7.08 33.24
N PRO A 231 -6.93 -7.02 33.79
CA PRO A 231 -5.90 -7.99 33.47
C PRO A 231 -6.57 -9.36 33.55
N VAL A 232 -6.60 -10.07 32.42
CA VAL A 232 -7.16 -11.42 32.36
C VAL A 232 -6.41 -12.17 33.43
N GLN A 233 -7.08 -12.44 34.56
CA GLN A 233 -6.47 -13.20 35.63
C GLN A 233 -5.97 -14.47 34.96
N PRO A 234 -4.67 -14.78 35.04
CA PRO A 234 -4.15 -16.00 34.44
C PRO A 234 -5.04 -17.13 34.95
N ALA A 235 -5.63 -17.88 34.01
CA ALA A 235 -6.48 -18.99 34.36
C ALA A 235 -5.73 -19.81 35.42
N PRO A 236 -6.37 -20.12 36.56
CA PRO A 236 -5.69 -20.81 37.66
C PRO A 236 -4.99 -22.02 37.06
N TYR A 237 -3.67 -22.08 37.31
CA TYR A 237 -2.79 -23.11 36.79
C TYR A 237 -3.43 -24.45 37.13
N ARG A 238 -4.10 -25.07 36.15
CA ARG A 238 -4.68 -26.40 36.32
C ARG A 238 -3.46 -27.29 36.40
N MET A 239 -3.03 -27.61 37.61
CA MET A 239 -1.99 -28.61 37.81
C MET A 239 -2.50 -29.87 37.12
N ALA A 240 -1.87 -30.19 35.98
CA ALA A 240 -2.12 -31.45 35.31
C ALA A 240 -1.78 -32.53 36.33
N ALA A 241 -2.80 -33.30 36.73
CA ALA A 241 -2.59 -34.44 37.60
C ALA A 241 -1.52 -35.34 36.94
N PRO A 242 -0.42 -35.67 37.65
CA PRO A 242 0.59 -36.57 37.14
C PRO A 242 -0.01 -37.97 37.12
N GLY A 243 -0.54 -38.41 35.98
CA GLY A 243 -1.07 -39.76 35.86
C GLY A 243 -1.99 -40.00 34.68
N ALA A 244 -1.44 -40.01 33.47
CA ALA A 244 -1.99 -40.83 32.39
C ALA A 244 -0.89 -41.08 31.34
N ASN A 245 -0.15 -42.16 31.57
CA ASN A 245 0.66 -42.82 30.54
C ASN A 245 -0.29 -43.26 29.41
N THR A 246 -0.40 -42.46 28.35
CA THR A 246 -1.04 -42.91 27.11
C THR A 246 0.05 -43.14 26.08
N SER A 247 0.45 -44.40 26.00
CA SER A 247 1.32 -45.02 25.01
C SER A 247 1.06 -44.48 23.60
N GLN A 248 2.04 -43.79 23.02
CA GLN A 248 2.07 -43.48 21.60
C GLN A 248 2.25 -44.80 20.83
N ALA A 249 1.17 -45.27 20.21
CA ALA A 249 1.25 -46.23 19.12
C ALA A 249 1.74 -45.50 17.87
N LEU A 250 2.89 -45.94 17.35
CA LEU A 250 3.37 -45.61 16.02
C LEU A 250 2.28 -45.89 14.97
N ARG A 251 2.04 -44.93 14.06
CA ARG A 251 1.53 -45.22 12.72
C ARG A 251 2.51 -44.69 11.67
N PRO A 252 3.09 -45.57 10.84
CA PRO A 252 3.74 -45.19 9.59
C PRO A 252 2.74 -45.15 8.43
N GLY A 253 3.08 -44.40 7.37
CA GLY A 253 2.45 -44.43 6.05
C GLY A 253 1.50 -43.26 5.81
N TYR A 254 1.61 -42.48 4.74
CA TYR A 254 2.32 -42.60 3.46
C TYR A 254 2.71 -41.20 2.97
#